data_AF-A0A4Y8YD24-F1
#
_entry.id   AF-A0A4Y8YD24-F1
#
_cell.length_a   1.000
_cell.length_b   1.000
_cell.length_c   1.000
_cell.angle_alpha   90.00
_cell.angle_beta   90.00
_cell.angle_gamma   90.00
#
_symmetry.space_group_name_H-M   'P 1'
#
loop_
_entity.id
_entity.type
_entity.pdbx_description
1 polymer ?
#
loop_
_entity_poly.entity_id
_entity_poly.type
_entity_poly.pdbx_seq_one_letter_code
_entity_poly.pdbx_strand_id
1 'polypeptide(L)'
;MRYDQKVLALVEVRGRERDWEQAEREFEQRGWPLVDSSVRGEGISAGVLRPDPGARLFVVEVRLFGARNRRTERAAAWRVERLAKAARLEMQVRRCELVERDRELLTEWLVHTVAHRPARTPAPRPAPAPAPRPLTVAGRLHRRLTLARARYTERRGHHDTGMLVTGTASEARRLSRMTLPGGGAPAGTGTDVRALHGKERAHIVTRREEDRQRWMYRLFGWLAAMAFCAVVARQQSGGRLWLWAVVAAACFAVALRVGSRMFLSGGRALSVFVTCAVAGMLLALALGPGTSGDGWTPWQMLMLAAVLTTVAGVWLLVRQWTWGEWLAWAAPMAFTVLASFVVASGSVLHAIYATELDLSPGDLDVPGIWQALSALKVLSFLSVALVVPALWGIAKHLHVTYLRPGEQLNAPLYVLAQILVVTQVLLLALSSADTAVKEVRAAAGDRTAPPSYFGVEPAWTCVEPTVPRAELNVQDGELDPARPLLSFGVADGEVALWHEDTEAAFKVPASQVRLLPAKDAKAPCAFPAEKWEAGADVG
;
A
#
# COMPACT_ATOMS: atom_id res chain seq x y z
N MET A 1 12.90 13.08 -9.22
CA MET A 1 13.01 12.39 -10.53
C MET A 1 11.62 12.38 -11.18
N ARG A 2 11.41 13.13 -12.28
CA ARG A 2 10.07 13.50 -12.79
C ARG A 2 9.52 12.53 -13.84
N TYR A 3 10.22 11.47 -14.25
CA TYR A 3 9.73 10.45 -15.20
C TYR A 3 10.44 9.12 -14.95
N ASP A 4 9.70 8.01 -15.05
CA ASP A 4 10.22 6.67 -14.71
C ASP A 4 10.66 5.89 -15.95
N GLN A 5 10.06 6.15 -17.11
CA GLN A 5 10.29 5.39 -18.34
C GLN A 5 10.63 6.30 -19.53
N LYS A 6 11.52 5.84 -20.40
CA LYS A 6 11.94 6.52 -21.63
C LYS A 6 11.70 5.59 -22.81
N VAL A 7 10.99 6.05 -23.83
CA VAL A 7 10.74 5.29 -25.06
C VAL A 7 11.27 6.10 -26.22
N LEU A 8 12.09 5.50 -27.08
CA LEU A 8 12.45 6.09 -28.37
C LEU A 8 11.33 5.77 -29.35
N ALA A 9 10.68 6.82 -29.87
CA ALA A 9 9.66 6.71 -30.90
C ALA A 9 10.23 7.20 -32.22
N LEU A 10 10.19 6.36 -33.25
CA LEU A 10 10.43 6.74 -34.64
C LEU A 10 9.11 7.23 -35.23
N VAL A 11 9.04 8.54 -35.46
CA VAL A 11 7.84 9.24 -35.92
C VAL A 11 8.06 9.73 -37.34
N GLU A 12 7.20 9.31 -38.26
CA GLU A 12 7.12 9.87 -39.60
C GLU A 12 6.17 11.06 -39.60
N VAL A 13 6.63 12.21 -40.09
CA VAL A 13 5.81 13.40 -40.30
C VAL A 13 5.76 13.67 -41.80
N ARG A 14 4.55 13.65 -42.34
CA ARG A 14 4.29 13.99 -43.73
C ARG A 14 3.89 15.45 -43.85
N GLY A 15 4.32 16.08 -44.94
CA GLY A 15 4.04 17.48 -45.19
C GLY A 15 5.25 18.22 -45.75
N ARG A 16 5.27 19.53 -45.52
CA ARG A 16 6.36 20.42 -45.94
C ARG A 16 7.23 20.81 -44.75
N GLU A 17 8.29 21.57 -45.02
CA GLU A 17 9.22 22.07 -44.00
C GLU A 17 8.53 22.76 -42.82
N ARG A 18 7.48 23.55 -43.08
CA ARG A 18 6.67 24.18 -42.03
C ARG A 18 6.05 23.17 -41.05
N ASP A 19 5.57 22.04 -41.56
CA ASP A 19 4.94 20.98 -40.75
C ASP A 19 6.01 20.24 -39.92
N TRP A 20 7.21 20.07 -40.48
CA TRP A 20 8.37 19.50 -39.79
C TRP A 20 8.84 20.38 -38.64
N GLU A 21 9.01 21.68 -38.86
CA GLU A 21 9.36 22.62 -37.80
C GLU A 21 8.27 22.71 -36.72
N GLN A 22 6.99 22.64 -37.14
CA GLN A 22 5.89 22.63 -36.17
C GLN A 22 5.94 21.38 -35.30
N ALA A 23 6.22 20.21 -35.88
CA ALA A 23 6.40 18.97 -35.12
C ALA A 23 7.57 19.09 -34.11
N GLU A 24 8.71 19.66 -34.51
CA GLU A 24 9.86 19.88 -33.64
C GLU A 24 9.51 20.78 -32.44
N ARG A 25 8.86 21.92 -32.69
CA ARG A 25 8.39 22.84 -31.63
C ARG A 25 7.44 22.14 -30.65
N GLU A 26 6.53 21.33 -31.17
CA GLU A 26 5.57 20.58 -30.36
C GLU A 26 6.21 19.49 -29.49
N PHE A 27 7.31 18.87 -29.96
CA PHE A 27 8.12 17.94 -29.17
C PHE A 27 8.88 18.66 -28.05
N GLU A 28 9.50 19.80 -28.38
CA GLU A 28 10.27 20.61 -27.42
C GLU A 28 9.39 21.14 -26.29
N GLN A 29 8.20 21.68 -26.61
CA GLN A 29 7.22 22.17 -25.63
C GLN A 29 6.80 21.08 -24.61
N ARG A 30 6.83 19.80 -25.02
CA ARG A 30 6.51 18.65 -24.15
C ARG A 30 7.72 18.10 -23.41
N GLY A 31 8.90 18.67 -23.63
CA GLY A 31 10.16 18.19 -23.09
C GLY A 31 10.56 16.81 -23.62
N TRP A 32 10.19 16.50 -24.87
CA TRP A 32 10.57 15.27 -25.57
C TRP A 32 11.77 15.57 -26.46
N PRO A 33 13.01 15.27 -26.02
CA PRO A 33 14.18 15.66 -26.78
C PRO A 33 14.25 14.88 -28.08
N LEU A 34 14.61 15.59 -29.15
CA LEU A 34 14.92 15.03 -30.44
C LEU A 34 16.32 14.41 -30.39
N VAL A 35 16.43 13.13 -30.74
CA VAL A 35 17.69 12.38 -30.75
C VAL A 35 18.32 12.40 -32.12
N ASP A 36 17.51 12.23 -33.17
CA ASP A 36 17.96 12.21 -34.56
C ASP A 36 16.80 12.60 -35.50
N SER A 37 17.13 13.10 -36.70
CA SER A 37 16.16 13.37 -37.76
C SER A 37 16.76 13.04 -39.13
N SER A 38 15.98 12.39 -40.00
CA SER A 38 16.42 12.04 -41.34
C SER A 38 15.28 12.10 -42.34
N VAL A 39 15.59 12.28 -43.63
CA VAL A 39 14.61 12.09 -44.70
C VAL A 39 14.19 10.62 -44.74
N ARG A 40 12.94 10.36 -45.12
CA ARG A 40 12.46 8.98 -45.26
C ARG A 40 13.22 8.26 -46.37
N GLY A 41 13.70 7.05 -46.08
CA GLY A 41 14.54 6.25 -46.97
C GLY A 41 16.04 6.50 -46.82
N GLU A 42 16.44 7.42 -45.94
CA GLU A 42 17.83 7.71 -45.58
C GLU A 42 18.09 7.42 -44.09
N GLY A 43 19.37 7.49 -43.68
CA GLY A 43 19.79 7.31 -42.29
C GLY A 43 19.31 5.99 -41.68
N ILE A 44 18.60 6.07 -40.54
CA ILE A 44 18.04 4.92 -39.81
C ILE A 44 17.02 4.12 -40.64
N SER A 45 16.45 4.73 -41.68
CA SER A 45 15.44 4.10 -42.55
C SER A 45 15.96 3.61 -43.89
N ALA A 46 17.27 3.76 -44.14
CA ALA A 46 17.91 3.34 -45.37
C ALA A 46 17.72 1.83 -45.63
N GLY A 47 17.22 1.48 -46.81
CA GLY A 47 16.95 0.09 -47.20
C GLY A 47 15.74 -0.57 -46.50
N VAL A 48 15.06 0.13 -45.59
CA VAL A 48 13.90 -0.39 -44.85
C VAL A 48 12.59 0.28 -45.31
N LEU A 49 12.60 1.60 -45.46
CA LEU A 49 11.44 2.37 -45.94
C LEU A 49 11.71 2.89 -47.35
N ARG A 50 10.66 2.89 -48.19
CA ARG A 50 10.73 3.51 -49.52
C ARG A 50 10.97 5.02 -49.37
N PRO A 51 11.94 5.60 -50.11
CA PRO A 51 12.19 7.03 -50.11
C PRO A 51 10.97 7.84 -50.51
N ASP A 52 10.74 8.95 -49.81
CA ASP A 52 9.60 9.84 -50.02
C ASP A 52 10.00 11.25 -49.58
N PRO A 53 10.20 12.19 -50.52
CA PRO A 53 10.67 13.54 -50.21
C PRO A 53 9.63 14.38 -49.44
N GLY A 54 8.37 13.96 -49.41
CA GLY A 54 7.30 14.61 -48.63
C GLY A 54 7.21 14.12 -47.18
N ALA A 55 8.15 13.30 -46.72
CA ALA A 55 8.13 12.69 -45.40
C ALA A 55 9.50 12.77 -44.71
N ARG A 56 9.47 13.21 -43.44
CA ARG A 56 10.65 13.26 -42.57
C ARG A 56 10.46 12.36 -41.36
N LEU A 57 11.53 11.69 -40.95
CA LEU A 57 11.55 10.83 -39.77
C LEU A 57 12.24 11.54 -38.62
N PHE A 58 11.63 11.44 -37.44
CA PHE A 58 12.16 11.97 -36.18
C PHE A 58 12.29 10.84 -35.17
N VAL A 59 13.45 10.75 -34.52
CA VAL A 59 13.65 9.88 -33.35
C VAL A 59 13.49 10.72 -32.10
N VAL A 60 12.40 10.51 -31.38
CA VAL A 60 12.02 11.33 -30.23
C VAL A 60 12.02 10.50 -28.95
N GLU A 61 12.61 11.02 -27.88
CA GLU A 61 12.56 10.39 -26.55
C GLU A 61 11.26 10.77 -25.82
N VAL A 62 10.25 9.91 -25.91
CA VAL A 62 8.98 10.07 -25.20
C VAL A 62 9.15 9.64 -23.75
N ARG A 63 8.89 10.57 -22.82
CA ARG A 63 9.01 10.34 -21.38
C ARG A 63 7.65 10.01 -20.75
N LEU A 64 7.59 8.88 -20.07
CA LEU A 64 6.37 8.33 -19.46
C LEU A 64 6.55 8.08 -17.96
N PHE A 65 5.47 8.24 -17.21
CA PHE A 65 5.34 7.69 -15.86
C PHE A 65 4.64 6.34 -15.97
N GLY A 66 5.07 5.35 -15.19
CA GLY A 66 4.41 4.04 -15.21
C GLY A 66 5.35 2.86 -15.03
N ALA A 67 4.75 1.68 -15.01
CA ALA A 67 5.45 0.41 -15.03
C ALA A 67 6.12 0.19 -16.38
N ARG A 68 7.30 -0.44 -16.35
CA ARG A 68 7.98 -0.99 -17.54
C ARG A 68 7.26 -2.25 -18.00
N ASN A 69 6.48 -2.16 -19.07
CA ASN A 69 5.81 -3.31 -19.67
C ASN A 69 5.66 -3.14 -21.20
N ARG A 70 5.20 -4.20 -21.89
CA ARG A 70 4.92 -4.14 -23.34
C ARG A 70 3.88 -3.09 -23.73
N ARG A 71 3.09 -2.59 -22.77
CA ARG A 71 2.09 -1.54 -22.99
C ARG A 71 2.71 -0.15 -22.94
N THR A 72 3.89 0.04 -22.35
CA THR A 72 4.62 1.31 -22.31
C THR A 72 4.97 1.81 -23.72
N GLU A 73 5.42 0.93 -24.61
CA GLU A 73 5.69 1.26 -26.02
C GLU A 73 4.43 1.71 -26.76
N ARG A 74 3.32 0.99 -26.55
CA ARG A 74 2.00 1.37 -27.09
C ARG A 74 1.51 2.70 -26.53
N ALA A 75 1.75 2.96 -25.25
CA ALA A 75 1.39 4.23 -24.62
C ALA A 75 2.21 5.41 -25.16
N ALA A 76 3.49 5.19 -25.48
CA ALA A 76 4.33 6.19 -26.15
C ALA A 76 3.83 6.49 -27.56
N ALA A 77 3.57 5.45 -28.36
CA ALA A 77 3.01 5.61 -29.71
C ALA A 77 1.70 6.42 -29.67
N TRP A 78 0.82 6.03 -28.75
CA TRP A 78 -0.45 6.69 -28.55
C TRP A 78 -0.32 8.16 -28.12
N ARG A 79 0.67 8.52 -27.29
CA ARG A 79 0.92 9.93 -26.93
C ARG A 79 1.34 10.77 -28.13
N VAL A 80 2.12 10.19 -29.05
CA VAL A 80 2.51 10.84 -30.31
C VAL A 80 1.30 10.97 -31.23
N GLU A 81 0.44 9.95 -31.34
CA GLU A 81 -0.80 10.06 -32.13
C GLU A 81 -1.75 11.15 -31.58
N ARG A 82 -1.86 11.28 -30.26
CA ARG A 82 -2.65 12.36 -29.65
C ARG A 82 -2.05 13.72 -29.95
N LEU A 83 -0.72 13.82 -29.94
CA LEU A 83 -0.03 15.03 -30.35
C LEU A 83 -0.34 15.38 -31.81
N ALA A 84 -0.24 14.41 -32.71
CA ALA A 84 -0.58 14.57 -34.12
C ALA A 84 -1.98 15.15 -34.32
N LYS A 85 -2.97 14.60 -33.59
CA LYS A 85 -4.36 15.09 -33.63
C LYS A 85 -4.51 16.51 -33.07
N ALA A 86 -3.85 16.82 -31.95
CA ALA A 86 -3.93 18.13 -31.31
C ALA A 86 -3.26 19.22 -32.17
N ALA A 87 -2.11 18.91 -32.76
CA ALA A 87 -1.36 19.81 -33.63
C ALA A 87 -1.89 19.85 -35.08
N ARG A 88 -2.84 18.97 -35.43
CA ARG A 88 -3.38 18.77 -36.80
C ARG A 88 -2.30 18.43 -37.83
N LEU A 89 -1.33 17.61 -37.45
CA LEU A 89 -0.22 17.15 -38.30
C LEU A 89 -0.42 15.68 -38.73
N GLU A 90 -0.03 15.33 -39.95
CA GLU A 90 0.00 13.93 -40.41
C GLU A 90 1.25 13.24 -39.85
N MET A 91 1.15 12.75 -38.62
CA MET A 91 2.24 12.01 -37.96
C MET A 91 1.88 10.54 -37.77
N GLN A 92 2.81 9.65 -38.09
CA GLN A 92 2.66 8.20 -37.97
C GLN A 92 3.82 7.61 -37.17
N VAL A 93 3.52 6.86 -36.10
CA VAL A 93 4.55 6.17 -35.32
C VAL A 93 4.90 4.87 -36.02
N ARG A 94 6.17 4.73 -36.44
CA ARG A 94 6.67 3.56 -37.16
C ARG A 94 7.22 2.49 -36.23
N ARG A 95 7.91 2.91 -35.16
CA ARG A 95 8.52 2.02 -34.17
C ARG A 95 8.62 2.72 -32.83
N CYS A 96 8.34 1.99 -31.76
CA CYS A 96 8.64 2.40 -30.40
C CYS A 96 9.57 1.38 -29.79
N GLU A 97 10.62 1.83 -29.11
CA GLU A 97 11.55 0.98 -28.39
C GLU A 97 11.78 1.54 -27.00
N LEU A 98 11.50 0.72 -25.99
CA LEU A 98 11.70 1.12 -24.61
C LEU A 98 13.19 1.15 -24.27
N VAL A 99 13.71 2.32 -23.88
CA VAL A 99 15.11 2.48 -23.47
C VAL A 99 15.35 1.66 -22.20
N GLU A 100 16.33 0.76 -22.26
CA GLU A 100 16.72 -0.05 -21.12
C GLU A 100 17.59 0.76 -20.16
N ARG A 101 17.06 1.02 -18.95
CA ARG A 101 17.75 1.72 -17.86
C ARG A 101 18.10 0.81 -16.68
N ASP A 102 17.85 -0.48 -16.82
CA ASP A 102 18.00 -1.41 -15.72
C ASP A 102 19.47 -1.47 -15.30
N ARG A 103 19.72 -1.19 -14.02
CA ARG A 103 21.08 -1.21 -13.48
C ARG A 103 21.51 -2.66 -13.39
N GLU A 104 22.65 -2.96 -13.98
CA GLU A 104 23.31 -4.23 -13.73
C GLU A 104 23.80 -4.25 -12.28
N LEU A 105 23.29 -5.19 -11.48
CA LEU A 105 23.81 -5.41 -10.13
C LEU A 105 25.15 -6.15 -10.26
N LEU A 106 26.23 -5.39 -10.26
CA LEU A 106 27.58 -5.93 -10.27
C LEU A 106 27.94 -6.48 -8.88
N THR A 107 28.68 -7.58 -8.83
CA THR A 107 29.18 -8.12 -7.55
C THR A 107 30.12 -7.10 -6.91
N GLU A 108 29.91 -6.85 -5.63
CA GLU A 108 30.76 -6.01 -4.79
C GLU A 108 31.92 -6.84 -4.19
N TRP A 109 33.12 -6.29 -4.29
CA TRP A 109 34.36 -6.90 -3.81
C TRP A 109 35.09 -5.95 -2.88
N LEU A 110 35.60 -6.49 -1.77
CA LEU A 110 36.54 -5.82 -0.88
C LEU A 110 37.97 -6.14 -1.31
N VAL A 111 38.77 -5.09 -1.42
CA VAL A 111 40.20 -5.19 -1.71
C VAL A 111 40.94 -5.47 -0.42
N HIS A 112 41.78 -6.52 -0.42
CA HIS A 112 42.64 -6.87 0.72
C HIS A 112 44.11 -6.99 0.30
N THR A 113 45.01 -6.75 1.25
CA THR A 113 46.45 -6.93 1.03
C THR A 113 46.83 -8.40 1.06
N VAL A 114 47.69 -8.83 0.13
CA VAL A 114 48.26 -10.20 0.11
C VAL A 114 49.67 -10.28 0.69
N ALA A 115 50.17 -9.20 1.31
CA ALA A 115 51.50 -9.16 1.92
C ALA A 115 51.72 -10.24 3.00
N HIS A 116 50.64 -10.69 3.64
CA HIS A 116 50.66 -11.73 4.67
C HIS A 116 50.70 -13.17 4.10
N ARG A 117 50.58 -13.37 2.78
CA ARG A 117 50.69 -14.69 2.14
C ARG A 117 52.15 -15.12 2.04
N PRO A 118 52.49 -16.40 2.29
CA PRO A 118 53.84 -16.90 2.05
C PRO A 118 54.20 -16.79 0.56
N ALA A 119 55.44 -16.38 0.27
CA ALA A 119 55.92 -16.15 -1.09
C ALA A 119 55.61 -17.34 -2.02
N ARG A 120 54.99 -17.03 -3.18
CA ARG A 120 54.53 -18.04 -4.14
C ARG A 120 55.70 -18.66 -4.92
N THR A 121 56.80 -17.93 -5.02
CA THR A 121 58.03 -18.25 -5.74
C THR A 121 59.21 -17.69 -4.94
N PRO A 122 60.32 -18.44 -4.75
CA PRO A 122 61.55 -17.83 -4.24
C PRO A 122 61.95 -16.69 -5.19
N ALA A 123 62.37 -15.56 -4.63
CA ALA A 123 62.78 -14.37 -5.40
C ALA A 123 63.81 -14.73 -6.48
N PRO A 124 63.85 -14.00 -7.62
CA PRO A 124 64.95 -14.12 -8.58
C PRO A 124 66.26 -13.86 -7.82
N ARG A 125 67.12 -14.88 -7.75
CA ARG A 125 68.41 -14.76 -7.06
C ARG A 125 69.40 -14.02 -7.96
N PRO A 126 70.20 -13.09 -7.41
CA PRO A 126 71.52 -12.82 -7.96
C PRO A 126 72.34 -14.13 -7.89
N ALA A 127 72.96 -14.54 -9.00
CA ALA A 127 73.82 -15.72 -9.04
C ALA A 127 75.14 -15.49 -8.25
N PRO A 128 75.82 -16.56 -7.76
CA PRO A 128 75.49 -17.98 -7.83
C PRO A 128 75.15 -18.55 -6.44
N ALA A 129 73.91 -18.99 -6.23
CA ALA A 129 73.53 -19.76 -5.03
C ALA A 129 72.90 -21.10 -5.42
N PRO A 130 73.23 -22.20 -4.73
CA PRO A 130 72.85 -23.55 -5.12
C PRO A 130 71.33 -23.77 -5.19
N ALA A 131 70.93 -24.69 -6.07
CA ALA A 131 69.55 -25.02 -6.39
C ALA A 131 68.70 -25.30 -5.13
N PRO A 132 67.42 -24.87 -5.09
CA PRO A 132 66.58 -25.06 -3.93
C PRO A 132 66.34 -26.55 -3.66
N ARG A 133 66.65 -26.99 -2.43
CA ARG A 133 66.33 -28.35 -1.97
C ARG A 133 64.82 -28.59 -2.04
N PRO A 134 64.36 -29.78 -2.48
CA PRO A 134 62.93 -30.09 -2.48
C PRO A 134 62.35 -29.98 -1.07
N LEU A 135 61.21 -29.29 -0.95
CA LEU A 135 60.51 -29.13 0.33
C LEU A 135 60.18 -30.50 0.92
N THR A 136 60.63 -30.73 2.16
CA THR A 136 60.27 -31.92 2.95
C THR A 136 58.75 -32.02 3.10
N VAL A 137 58.23 -33.22 3.37
CA VAL A 137 56.80 -33.45 3.61
C VAL A 137 56.28 -32.53 4.72
N ALA A 138 57.05 -32.36 5.79
CA ALA A 138 56.76 -31.42 6.87
C ALA A 138 56.71 -29.96 6.38
N GLY A 139 57.65 -29.53 5.53
CA GLY A 139 57.64 -28.19 4.93
C GLY A 139 56.43 -27.94 4.02
N ARG A 140 55.97 -28.97 3.28
CA ARG A 140 54.73 -28.91 2.48
C ARG A 140 53.49 -28.78 3.36
N LEU A 141 53.42 -29.52 4.47
CA LEU A 141 52.31 -29.45 5.42
C LEU A 141 52.27 -28.08 6.12
N HIS A 142 53.41 -27.59 6.60
CA HIS A 142 53.52 -26.27 7.23
C HIS A 142 53.05 -25.17 6.26
N ARG A 143 53.54 -25.16 5.01
CA ARG A 143 53.10 -24.21 3.99
C ARG A 143 51.59 -24.27 3.73
N ARG A 144 51.00 -25.48 3.71
CA ARG A 144 49.54 -25.64 3.56
C ARG A 144 48.78 -25.06 4.74
N LEU A 145 49.26 -25.28 5.97
CA LEU A 145 48.67 -24.70 7.19
C LEU A 145 48.78 -23.16 7.19
N THR A 146 49.93 -22.60 6.84
CA THR A 146 50.13 -21.15 6.75
C THR A 146 49.21 -20.52 5.69
N LEU A 147 49.08 -21.17 4.53
CA LEU A 147 48.14 -20.73 3.48
C LEU A 147 46.67 -20.86 3.92
N ALA A 148 46.32 -21.92 4.65
CA ALA A 148 44.98 -22.09 5.19
C ALA A 148 44.65 -21.00 6.21
N ARG A 149 45.61 -20.66 7.10
CA ARG A 149 45.48 -19.58 8.07
C ARG A 149 45.35 -18.21 7.40
N ALA A 150 46.19 -17.92 6.40
CA ALA A 150 46.10 -16.67 5.62
C ALA A 150 44.73 -16.53 4.92
N ARG A 151 44.27 -17.58 4.23
CA ARG A 151 42.92 -17.57 3.62
C ARG A 151 41.79 -17.41 4.63
N TYR A 152 41.99 -17.90 5.85
CA TYR A 152 41.01 -17.76 6.93
C TYR A 152 40.95 -16.32 7.45
N THR A 153 42.10 -15.67 7.67
CA THR A 153 42.17 -14.27 8.11
C THR A 153 41.66 -13.31 7.03
N GLU A 154 41.96 -13.58 5.76
CA GLU A 154 41.38 -12.87 4.60
C GLU A 154 39.85 -12.93 4.59
N ARG A 155 39.27 -14.12 4.83
CA ARG A 155 37.81 -14.28 4.88
C ARG A 155 37.15 -13.55 6.03
N ARG A 156 37.88 -13.33 7.14
CA ARG A 156 37.41 -12.53 8.29
C ARG A 156 37.61 -11.03 8.10
N GLY A 157 38.25 -10.60 7.01
CA GLY A 157 38.46 -9.19 6.70
C GLY A 157 39.61 -8.51 7.45
N HIS A 158 40.49 -9.28 8.12
CA HIS A 158 41.62 -8.70 8.88
C HIS A 158 42.66 -7.96 8.02
N HIS A 159 42.60 -8.13 6.70
CA HIS A 159 43.55 -7.54 5.75
C HIS A 159 42.87 -6.63 4.73
N ASP A 160 41.61 -6.25 4.99
CA ASP A 160 40.87 -5.37 4.09
C ASP A 160 41.46 -3.96 4.13
N THR A 161 41.53 -3.34 2.96
CA THR A 161 42.07 -1.99 2.77
C THR A 161 41.01 -0.89 2.91
N GLY A 162 39.74 -1.28 3.09
CA GLY A 162 38.58 -0.38 3.06
C GLY A 162 38.12 0.01 1.65
N MET A 163 38.86 -0.37 0.60
CA MET A 163 38.48 -0.11 -0.79
C MET A 163 37.45 -1.13 -1.28
N LEU A 164 36.37 -0.61 -1.87
CA LEU A 164 35.30 -1.36 -2.51
C LEU A 164 35.42 -1.22 -4.04
N VAL A 165 35.33 -2.33 -4.75
CA VAL A 165 35.30 -2.35 -6.22
C VAL A 165 34.18 -3.26 -6.72
N THR A 166 33.60 -2.94 -7.87
CA THR A 166 32.47 -3.67 -8.45
C THR A 166 32.84 -4.24 -9.82
N GLY A 167 32.34 -5.43 -10.16
CA GLY A 167 32.50 -6.04 -11.49
C GLY A 167 32.78 -7.54 -11.45
N THR A 168 33.32 -8.08 -12.55
CA THR A 168 33.83 -9.47 -12.55
C THR A 168 35.01 -9.60 -11.59
N ALA A 169 35.29 -10.82 -11.09
CA ALA A 169 36.46 -11.04 -10.24
C ALA A 169 37.77 -10.55 -10.90
N SER A 170 37.86 -10.66 -12.23
CA SER A 170 39.02 -10.18 -13.00
C SER A 170 39.05 -8.65 -13.14
N GLU A 171 37.90 -8.02 -13.35
CA GLU A 171 37.76 -6.57 -13.44
C GLU A 171 37.96 -5.93 -12.09
N ALA A 172 37.32 -6.43 -11.03
CA ALA A 172 37.53 -6.00 -9.66
C ALA A 172 39.03 -6.03 -9.29
N ARG A 173 39.74 -7.09 -9.67
CA ARG A 173 41.19 -7.16 -9.46
C ARG A 173 41.97 -6.13 -10.29
N ARG A 174 41.58 -5.88 -11.54
CA ARG A 174 42.20 -4.82 -12.37
C ARG A 174 41.91 -3.42 -11.81
N LEU A 175 40.67 -3.15 -11.43
CA LEU A 175 40.19 -1.92 -10.82
C LEU A 175 40.87 -1.66 -9.47
N SER A 176 41.08 -2.69 -8.65
CA SER A 176 41.80 -2.58 -7.37
C SER A 176 43.26 -2.15 -7.51
N ARG A 177 43.81 -2.23 -8.72
CA ARG A 177 45.20 -1.87 -9.06
C ARG A 177 45.27 -0.62 -9.94
N MET A 178 44.12 -0.08 -10.34
CA MET A 178 44.04 1.08 -11.20
C MET A 178 44.29 2.34 -10.36
N THR A 179 45.13 3.24 -10.87
CA THR A 179 45.33 4.56 -10.27
C THR A 179 44.22 5.49 -10.69
N LEU A 180 43.47 6.03 -9.71
CA LEU A 180 42.47 7.06 -9.94
C LEU A 180 43.09 8.45 -9.71
N PRO A 181 42.80 9.45 -10.57
CA PRO A 181 43.22 10.83 -10.34
C PRO A 181 42.68 11.34 -9.01
N GLY A 182 43.55 11.84 -8.13
CA GLY A 182 43.19 12.35 -6.79
C GLY A 182 43.00 11.29 -5.69
N GLY A 183 43.20 10.01 -5.99
CA GLY A 183 43.19 8.91 -5.01
C GLY A 183 44.59 8.57 -4.49
N GLY A 184 44.66 7.93 -3.31
CA GLY A 184 45.90 7.46 -2.70
C GLY A 184 46.68 6.45 -3.55
N ALA A 185 47.96 6.24 -3.19
CA ALA A 185 48.93 5.47 -3.95
C ALA A 185 48.40 4.11 -4.45
N PRO A 186 48.75 3.68 -5.67
CA PRO A 186 48.30 2.40 -6.21
C PRO A 186 48.59 1.27 -5.23
N ALA A 187 47.55 0.53 -4.89
CA ALA A 187 47.68 -0.82 -4.39
C ALA A 187 48.40 -1.62 -5.50
N GLY A 188 49.72 -1.79 -5.37
CA GLY A 188 50.54 -2.47 -6.37
C GLY A 188 50.13 -3.92 -6.61
N THR A 189 51.00 -4.73 -7.21
CA THR A 189 50.72 -6.16 -7.49
C THR A 189 50.35 -7.01 -6.25
N GLY A 190 50.57 -6.47 -5.04
CA GLY A 190 50.28 -7.04 -3.72
C GLY A 190 48.85 -6.91 -3.19
N THR A 191 47.86 -6.60 -4.02
CA THR A 191 46.43 -6.69 -3.65
C THR A 191 45.66 -7.74 -4.42
N ASP A 192 44.62 -8.25 -3.75
CA ASP A 192 43.68 -9.22 -4.27
C ASP A 192 42.27 -8.88 -3.76
N VAL A 193 41.25 -9.50 -4.33
CA VAL A 193 39.85 -9.17 -4.06
C VAL A 193 39.11 -10.35 -3.42
N ARG A 194 38.20 -10.05 -2.49
CA ARG A 194 37.25 -11.02 -1.91
C ARG A 194 35.84 -10.48 -2.05
N ALA A 195 34.85 -11.34 -2.30
CA ALA A 195 33.46 -10.90 -2.36
C ALA A 195 33.05 -10.31 -1.01
N LEU A 196 32.32 -9.18 -1.03
CA LEU A 196 31.76 -8.57 0.18
C LEU A 196 30.75 -9.51 0.85
N HIS A 197 29.93 -10.17 0.04
CA HIS A 197 28.89 -11.10 0.48
C HIS A 197 29.12 -12.51 -0.11
N GLY A 198 29.33 -13.51 0.75
CA GLY A 198 29.27 -14.93 0.39
C GLY A 198 30.52 -15.54 -0.26
N LYS A 199 30.39 -16.80 -0.71
CA LYS A 199 31.44 -17.59 -1.39
C LYS A 199 31.21 -17.60 -2.90
N GLU A 200 31.10 -16.44 -3.54
CA GLU A 200 30.88 -16.40 -4.99
C GLU A 200 32.12 -16.91 -5.75
N ARG A 201 31.98 -18.09 -6.35
CA ARG A 201 32.98 -18.70 -7.22
C ARG A 201 32.70 -18.27 -8.67
N ALA A 202 33.43 -17.24 -9.12
CA ALA A 202 33.73 -16.92 -10.51
C ALA A 202 32.59 -16.62 -11.52
N HIS A 203 31.34 -17.04 -11.30
CA HIS A 203 30.24 -16.76 -12.22
C HIS A 203 29.33 -15.67 -11.68
N ILE A 204 29.44 -14.49 -12.29
CA ILE A 204 28.45 -13.43 -12.17
C ILE A 204 27.16 -13.94 -12.81
N VAL A 205 26.06 -13.87 -12.10
CA VAL A 205 24.75 -13.78 -12.75
C VAL A 205 24.43 -12.30 -12.73
N THR A 206 24.58 -11.63 -13.88
CA THR A 206 24.19 -10.24 -14.04
C THR A 206 22.68 -10.20 -13.84
N ARG A 207 22.25 -9.86 -12.63
CA ARG A 207 20.84 -9.63 -12.35
C ARG A 207 20.58 -8.15 -12.46
N ARG A 208 19.72 -7.85 -13.40
CA ARG A 208 19.00 -6.60 -13.52
C ARG A 208 18.17 -6.35 -12.26
N GLU A 209 18.23 -5.13 -11.74
CA GLU A 209 17.58 -4.73 -10.49
C GLU A 209 16.07 -4.89 -10.58
N GLU A 210 15.46 -4.48 -11.70
CA GLU A 210 14.01 -4.62 -11.88
C GLU A 210 13.59 -6.09 -12.00
N ASP A 211 14.40 -6.93 -12.65
CA ASP A 211 14.13 -8.36 -12.74
C ASP A 211 14.15 -9.03 -11.36
N ARG A 212 15.09 -8.63 -10.48
CA ARG A 212 15.11 -9.06 -9.08
C ARG A 212 13.84 -8.65 -8.36
N GLN A 213 13.41 -7.40 -8.51
CA GLN A 213 12.23 -6.87 -7.84
C GLN A 213 10.94 -7.54 -8.34
N ARG A 214 10.77 -7.72 -9.65
CA ARG A 214 9.66 -8.49 -10.25
C ARG A 214 9.63 -9.93 -9.77
N TRP A 215 10.80 -10.54 -9.65
CA TRP A 215 10.94 -11.90 -9.14
C TRP A 215 10.54 -11.98 -7.66
N MET A 216 10.96 -11.02 -6.82
CA MET A 216 10.52 -10.93 -5.41
C MET A 216 9.01 -10.74 -5.31
N TYR A 217 8.40 -9.85 -6.10
CA TYR A 217 6.94 -9.67 -6.10
C TYR A 217 6.19 -10.94 -6.48
N ARG A 218 6.70 -11.72 -7.46
CA ARG A 218 6.10 -13.02 -7.79
C ARG A 218 6.22 -14.00 -6.62
N LEU A 219 7.38 -14.06 -5.96
CA LEU A 219 7.58 -14.93 -4.80
C LEU A 219 6.59 -14.59 -3.68
N PHE A 220 6.53 -13.32 -3.28
CA PHE A 220 5.61 -12.87 -2.23
C PHE A 220 4.15 -13.05 -2.63
N GLY A 221 3.79 -12.81 -3.90
CA GLY A 221 2.44 -13.04 -4.40
C GLY A 221 1.99 -14.50 -4.26
N TRP A 222 2.85 -15.46 -4.61
CA TRP A 222 2.55 -16.89 -4.45
C TRP A 222 2.49 -17.33 -2.98
N LEU A 223 3.36 -16.77 -2.12
CA LEU A 223 3.31 -17.05 -0.68
C LEU A 223 2.06 -16.46 0.00
N ALA A 224 1.64 -15.26 -0.40
CA ALA A 224 0.40 -14.66 0.09
C ALA A 224 -0.84 -15.46 -0.39
N ALA A 225 -0.86 -15.90 -1.65
CA ALA A 225 -1.91 -16.77 -2.18
C ALA A 225 -1.98 -18.12 -1.45
N MET A 226 -0.82 -18.73 -1.15
CA MET A 226 -0.73 -19.93 -0.33
C MET A 226 -1.35 -19.71 1.06
N ALA A 227 -0.96 -18.64 1.77
CA ALA A 227 -1.48 -18.32 3.09
C ALA A 227 -3.00 -18.10 3.06
N PHE A 228 -3.51 -17.38 2.06
CA PHE A 228 -4.94 -17.16 1.86
C PHE A 228 -5.70 -18.48 1.65
N CYS A 229 -5.21 -19.35 0.77
CA CYS A 229 -5.85 -20.64 0.52
C CYS A 229 -5.83 -21.55 1.77
N ALA A 230 -4.77 -21.49 2.58
CA ALA A 230 -4.70 -22.24 3.84
C ALA A 230 -5.73 -21.74 4.86
N VAL A 231 -5.92 -20.42 4.98
CA VAL A 231 -6.94 -19.83 5.85
C VAL A 231 -8.36 -20.19 5.38
N VAL A 232 -8.60 -20.17 4.06
CA VAL A 232 -9.89 -20.62 3.50
C VAL A 232 -10.10 -22.12 3.77
N ALA A 233 -9.07 -22.96 3.57
CA ALA A 233 -9.15 -24.39 3.84
C ALA A 233 -9.56 -24.67 5.30
N ARG A 234 -9.00 -23.94 6.27
CA ARG A 234 -9.33 -24.06 7.71
C ARG A 234 -10.83 -23.90 8.01
N GLN A 235 -11.55 -23.12 7.21
CA GLN A 235 -12.99 -22.85 7.40
C GLN A 235 -13.90 -23.81 6.64
N GLN A 236 -13.35 -24.76 5.90
CA GLN A 236 -14.11 -25.70 5.07
C GLN A 236 -14.03 -27.12 5.66
N SER A 237 -14.99 -27.95 5.31
CA SER A 237 -15.03 -29.37 5.65
C SER A 237 -15.16 -30.26 4.40
N GLY A 238 -14.90 -31.55 4.55
CA GLY A 238 -15.06 -32.55 3.48
C GLY A 238 -14.17 -32.30 2.25
N GLY A 239 -14.72 -32.48 1.04
CA GLY A 239 -13.97 -32.34 -0.22
C GLY A 239 -13.45 -30.92 -0.50
N ARG A 240 -14.12 -29.88 0.02
CA ARG A 240 -13.69 -28.47 -0.17
C ARG A 240 -12.41 -28.16 0.60
N LEU A 241 -12.22 -28.74 1.79
CA LEU A 241 -10.97 -28.66 2.54
C LEU A 241 -9.80 -29.16 1.69
N TRP A 242 -9.93 -30.35 1.10
CA TRP A 242 -8.90 -30.95 0.26
C TRP A 242 -8.62 -30.14 -1.00
N LEU A 243 -9.65 -29.61 -1.66
CA LEU A 243 -9.47 -28.73 -2.82
C LEU A 243 -8.58 -27.53 -2.48
N TRP A 244 -8.91 -26.79 -1.41
CA TRP A 244 -8.14 -25.61 -1.01
C TRP A 244 -6.75 -25.95 -0.47
N ALA A 245 -6.60 -27.08 0.22
CA ALA A 245 -5.28 -27.58 0.64
C ALA A 245 -4.38 -27.91 -0.56
N VAL A 246 -4.91 -28.54 -1.61
CA VAL A 246 -4.17 -28.80 -2.85
C VAL A 246 -3.79 -27.50 -3.55
N VAL A 247 -4.70 -26.51 -3.62
CA VAL A 247 -4.39 -25.19 -4.20
C VAL A 247 -3.30 -24.47 -3.39
N ALA A 248 -3.35 -24.53 -2.05
CA ALA A 248 -2.30 -23.97 -1.20
C ALA A 248 -0.95 -24.65 -1.45
N ALA A 249 -0.91 -25.98 -1.54
CA ALA A 249 0.30 -26.74 -1.85
C ALA A 249 0.84 -26.41 -3.26
N ALA A 250 -0.02 -26.24 -4.26
CA ALA A 250 0.39 -25.82 -5.60
C ALA A 250 1.00 -24.42 -5.59
N CYS A 251 0.39 -23.45 -4.88
CA CYS A 251 0.94 -22.11 -4.71
C CYS A 251 2.33 -22.14 -4.05
N PHE A 252 2.50 -22.98 -3.02
CA PHE A 252 3.78 -23.18 -2.36
C PHE A 252 4.82 -23.82 -3.29
N ALA A 253 4.45 -24.81 -4.10
CA ALA A 253 5.35 -25.43 -5.06
C ALA A 253 5.84 -24.42 -6.13
N VAL A 254 4.96 -23.53 -6.60
CA VAL A 254 5.35 -22.44 -7.49
C VAL A 254 6.25 -21.44 -6.77
N ALA A 255 5.93 -21.06 -5.53
CA ALA A 255 6.78 -20.20 -4.70
C ALA A 255 8.18 -20.81 -4.50
N LEU A 256 8.29 -22.10 -4.21
CA LEU A 256 9.56 -22.81 -4.09
C LEU A 256 10.32 -22.85 -5.42
N ARG A 257 9.64 -23.09 -6.54
CA ARG A 257 10.28 -23.08 -7.86
C ARG A 257 10.85 -21.70 -8.17
N VAL A 258 10.10 -20.64 -7.90
CA VAL A 258 10.55 -19.25 -8.05
C VAL A 258 11.70 -18.99 -7.08
N GLY A 259 11.48 -19.21 -5.78
CA GLY A 259 12.35 -18.98 -4.62
C GLY A 259 13.68 -19.73 -4.66
N SER A 260 13.73 -20.95 -5.20
CA SER A 260 14.96 -21.75 -5.33
C SER A 260 16.08 -21.07 -6.13
N ARG A 261 15.74 -20.01 -6.88
CA ARG A 261 16.67 -19.19 -7.65
C ARG A 261 17.09 -17.91 -6.92
N MET A 262 16.70 -17.68 -5.67
CA MET A 262 16.93 -16.42 -4.93
C MET A 262 18.41 -16.14 -4.68
N PHE A 263 19.06 -17.00 -3.92
CA PHE A 263 20.42 -16.84 -3.43
C PHE A 263 21.37 -17.75 -4.19
N LEU A 264 22.07 -17.16 -5.16
CA LEU A 264 23.12 -17.86 -5.90
C LEU A 264 24.34 -18.14 -5.00
N SER A 265 24.67 -17.22 -4.10
CA SER A 265 25.83 -17.29 -3.19
C SER A 265 25.68 -18.30 -2.04
N GLY A 266 24.45 -18.60 -1.61
CA GLY A 266 24.12 -19.60 -0.59
C GLY A 266 23.71 -20.98 -1.14
N GLY A 267 23.60 -21.09 -2.47
CA GLY A 267 23.11 -22.29 -3.14
C GLY A 267 21.60 -22.47 -3.08
N ARG A 268 21.10 -23.43 -3.87
CA ARG A 268 19.66 -23.77 -3.94
C ARG A 268 19.11 -24.15 -2.57
N ALA A 269 19.90 -24.80 -1.72
CA ALA A 269 19.50 -25.23 -0.38
C ALA A 269 19.15 -24.04 0.53
N LEU A 270 20.00 -22.99 0.59
CA LEU A 270 19.69 -21.79 1.38
C LEU A 270 18.46 -21.07 0.83
N SER A 271 18.32 -21.01 -0.50
CA SER A 271 17.16 -20.37 -1.15
C SER A 271 15.84 -21.08 -0.82
N VAL A 272 15.85 -22.42 -0.88
CA VAL A 272 14.72 -23.25 -0.47
C VAL A 272 14.44 -23.06 1.03
N PHE A 273 15.47 -23.11 1.87
CA PHE A 273 15.33 -22.91 3.31
C PHE A 273 14.68 -21.57 3.66
N VAL A 274 15.18 -20.46 3.10
CA VAL A 274 14.60 -19.13 3.32
C VAL A 274 13.16 -19.05 2.81
N THR A 275 12.88 -19.64 1.64
CA THR A 275 11.50 -19.68 1.11
C THR A 275 10.57 -20.47 2.03
N CYS A 276 10.99 -21.63 2.52
CA CYS A 276 10.24 -22.42 3.50
C CYS A 276 10.06 -21.69 4.83
N ALA A 277 11.09 -21.00 5.32
CA ALA A 277 11.04 -20.24 6.57
C ALA A 277 10.04 -19.07 6.48
N VAL A 278 10.07 -18.30 5.39
CA VAL A 278 9.10 -17.22 5.14
C VAL A 278 7.69 -17.79 4.96
N ALA A 279 7.53 -18.90 4.24
CA ALA A 279 6.24 -19.57 4.09
C ALA A 279 5.67 -20.04 5.45
N GLY A 280 6.51 -20.66 6.28
CA GLY A 280 6.14 -21.09 7.63
C GLY A 280 5.77 -19.92 8.53
N MET A 281 6.52 -18.81 8.48
CA MET A 281 6.21 -17.58 9.22
C MET A 281 4.86 -16.99 8.79
N LEU A 282 4.60 -16.89 7.48
CA LEU A 282 3.32 -16.40 6.96
C LEU A 282 2.14 -17.31 7.34
N LEU A 283 2.33 -18.63 7.30
CA LEU A 283 1.30 -19.57 7.75
C LEU A 283 1.05 -19.47 9.26
N ALA A 284 2.10 -19.33 10.08
CA ALA A 284 1.97 -19.16 11.52
C ALA A 284 1.23 -17.85 11.86
N LEU A 285 1.53 -16.75 11.15
CA LEU A 285 0.80 -15.48 11.29
C LEU A 285 -0.66 -15.62 10.85
N ALA A 286 -0.91 -16.26 9.71
CA ALA A 286 -2.24 -16.37 9.13
C ALA A 286 -3.15 -17.35 9.91
N LEU A 287 -2.61 -18.45 10.41
CA LEU A 287 -3.37 -19.48 11.15
C LEU A 287 -3.41 -19.23 12.65
N GLY A 288 -2.54 -18.35 13.16
CA GLY A 288 -2.38 -18.04 14.59
C GLY A 288 -1.43 -19.02 15.29
N PRO A 289 -0.64 -18.57 16.28
CA PRO A 289 0.06 -19.48 17.19
C PRO A 289 -0.98 -20.24 18.03
N GLY A 290 -0.80 -21.55 18.18
CA GLY A 290 -1.82 -22.44 18.75
C GLY A 290 -2.33 -22.11 20.17
N THR A 291 -3.47 -22.76 20.47
CA THR A 291 -4.31 -22.85 21.69
C THR A 291 -5.16 -21.66 22.14
N SER A 292 -4.91 -20.41 21.73
CA SER A 292 -5.82 -19.28 22.10
C SER A 292 -5.82 -18.08 21.15
N GLY A 293 -4.95 -18.05 20.15
CA GLY A 293 -4.93 -16.97 19.15
C GLY A 293 -5.85 -17.27 17.99
N ASP A 294 -6.96 -16.54 17.85
CA ASP A 294 -7.76 -16.55 16.63
C ASP A 294 -6.88 -16.11 15.45
N GLY A 295 -6.47 -17.07 14.63
CA GLY A 295 -5.80 -16.79 13.35
C GLY A 295 -6.70 -15.96 12.43
N TRP A 296 -6.10 -15.37 11.40
CA TRP A 296 -6.77 -14.46 10.48
C TRP A 296 -7.97 -15.14 9.80
N THR A 297 -9.02 -14.36 9.53
CA THR A 297 -10.13 -14.80 8.67
C THR A 297 -9.82 -14.47 7.20
N PRO A 298 -10.41 -15.19 6.22
CA PRO A 298 -10.26 -14.84 4.80
C PRO A 298 -10.66 -13.41 4.52
N TRP A 299 -11.69 -12.92 5.22
CA TRP A 299 -12.16 -11.55 5.14
C TRP A 299 -11.10 -10.54 5.59
N GLN A 300 -10.43 -10.76 6.73
CA GLN A 300 -9.35 -9.91 7.21
C GLN A 300 -8.17 -9.88 6.22
N MET A 301 -7.81 -11.01 5.63
CA MET A 301 -6.75 -11.07 4.60
C MET A 301 -7.14 -10.30 3.33
N LEU A 302 -8.39 -10.42 2.87
CA LEU A 302 -8.91 -9.65 1.74
C LEU A 302 -8.94 -8.16 2.03
N MET A 303 -9.35 -7.76 3.24
CA MET A 303 -9.34 -6.36 3.67
C MET A 303 -7.93 -5.79 3.73
N LEU A 304 -6.96 -6.52 4.29
CA LEU A 304 -5.55 -6.10 4.25
C LEU A 304 -5.07 -5.92 2.81
N ALA A 305 -5.34 -6.90 1.93
CA ALA A 305 -4.95 -6.82 0.53
C ALA A 305 -5.60 -5.62 -0.18
N ALA A 306 -6.88 -5.34 0.10
CA ALA A 306 -7.60 -4.18 -0.42
C ALA A 306 -6.99 -2.86 0.08
N VAL A 307 -6.65 -2.76 1.37
CA VAL A 307 -5.99 -1.57 1.95
C VAL A 307 -4.62 -1.35 1.32
N LEU A 308 -3.77 -2.38 1.24
CA LEU A 308 -2.44 -2.28 0.61
C LEU A 308 -2.55 -1.88 -0.87
N THR A 309 -3.51 -2.45 -1.59
CA THR A 309 -3.77 -2.11 -2.99
C THR A 309 -4.26 -0.66 -3.13
N THR A 310 -5.11 -0.21 -2.22
CA THR A 310 -5.64 1.16 -2.20
C THR A 310 -4.52 2.17 -1.93
N VAL A 311 -3.71 1.93 -0.90
CA VAL A 311 -2.55 2.77 -0.56
C VAL A 311 -1.56 2.81 -1.72
N ALA A 312 -1.20 1.65 -2.29
CA ALA A 312 -0.29 1.60 -3.42
C ALA A 312 -0.85 2.33 -4.65
N GLY A 313 -2.14 2.16 -4.96
CA GLY A 313 -2.79 2.81 -6.09
C GLY A 313 -2.90 4.32 -5.95
N VAL A 314 -3.29 4.81 -4.76
CA VAL A 314 -3.30 6.25 -4.44
C VAL A 314 -1.89 6.81 -4.54
N TRP A 315 -0.89 6.14 -3.95
CA TRP A 315 0.50 6.58 -4.05
C TRP A 315 0.99 6.67 -5.50
N LEU A 316 0.67 5.66 -6.32
CA LEU A 316 0.98 5.67 -7.76
C LEU A 316 0.27 6.80 -8.50
N LEU A 317 -0.96 7.14 -8.12
CA LEU A 317 -1.72 8.25 -8.71
C LEU A 317 -1.08 9.60 -8.34
N VAL A 318 -0.80 9.81 -7.05
CA VAL A 318 -0.22 11.05 -6.51
C VAL A 318 1.17 11.29 -7.08
N ARG A 319 2.01 10.24 -7.21
CA ARG A 319 3.35 10.35 -7.81
C ARG A 319 3.33 10.86 -9.25
N GLN A 320 2.22 10.67 -9.96
CA GLN A 320 2.07 11.10 -11.35
C GLN A 320 1.52 12.52 -11.48
N TRP A 321 1.10 13.16 -10.39
CA TRP A 321 0.65 14.54 -10.41
C TRP A 321 1.84 15.51 -10.47
N THR A 322 1.77 16.44 -11.42
CA THR A 322 2.73 17.54 -11.53
C THR A 322 2.26 18.70 -10.64
N TRP A 323 2.53 18.61 -9.34
CA TRP A 323 2.08 19.53 -8.28
C TRP A 323 2.83 20.88 -8.22
N GLY A 324 3.13 21.52 -9.34
CA GLY A 324 3.90 22.78 -9.31
C GLY A 324 3.19 23.90 -8.54
N GLU A 325 1.87 24.04 -8.74
CA GLU A 325 1.14 25.23 -8.28
C GLU A 325 -0.12 24.91 -7.48
N TRP A 326 -0.76 23.76 -7.70
CA TRP A 326 -2.07 23.44 -7.11
C TRP A 326 -1.98 23.01 -5.64
N LEU A 327 -0.84 22.51 -5.16
CA LEU A 327 -0.71 22.00 -3.79
C LEU A 327 -0.78 23.12 -2.74
N ALA A 328 -0.24 24.29 -3.08
CA ALA A 328 -0.17 25.43 -2.18
C ALA A 328 -1.55 25.99 -1.82
N TRP A 329 -2.55 25.83 -2.70
CA TRP A 329 -3.90 26.38 -2.49
C TRP A 329 -4.99 25.31 -2.35
N ALA A 330 -4.88 24.17 -3.05
CA ALA A 330 -5.88 23.12 -2.97
C ALA A 330 -5.80 22.34 -1.66
N ALA A 331 -4.60 22.19 -1.07
CA ALA A 331 -4.46 21.47 0.20
C ALA A 331 -5.12 22.20 1.38
N PRO A 332 -4.93 23.53 1.58
CA PRO A 332 -5.69 24.27 2.58
C PRO A 332 -7.21 24.20 2.36
N MET A 333 -7.69 24.36 1.12
CA MET A 333 -9.13 24.26 0.83
C MET A 333 -9.70 22.86 1.08
N ALA A 334 -8.97 21.81 0.67
CA ALA A 334 -9.35 20.44 0.96
C ALA A 334 -9.39 20.18 2.47
N PHE A 335 -8.43 20.72 3.23
CA PHE A 335 -8.42 20.62 4.68
C PHE A 335 -9.63 21.32 5.31
N THR A 336 -9.96 22.55 4.89
CA THR A 336 -11.14 23.25 5.41
C THR A 336 -12.43 22.53 5.07
N VAL A 337 -12.57 22.01 3.85
CA VAL A 337 -13.74 21.23 3.44
C VAL A 337 -13.83 19.94 4.26
N LEU A 338 -12.71 19.25 4.47
CA LEU A 338 -12.67 18.03 5.26
C LEU A 338 -13.01 18.29 6.74
N ALA A 339 -12.50 19.37 7.32
CA ALA A 339 -12.80 19.77 8.69
C ALA A 339 -14.29 20.11 8.85
N SER A 340 -14.85 20.91 7.94
CA SER A 340 -16.28 21.24 7.94
C SER A 340 -17.15 20.00 7.73
N PHE A 341 -16.73 19.07 6.87
CA PHE A 341 -17.42 17.81 6.65
C PHE A 341 -17.40 16.92 7.89
N VAL A 342 -16.28 16.82 8.60
CA VAL A 342 -16.16 16.05 9.85
C VAL A 342 -17.14 16.58 10.88
N VAL A 343 -17.15 17.90 11.12
CA VAL A 343 -18.08 18.53 12.08
C VAL A 343 -19.54 18.29 11.70
N ALA A 344 -19.90 18.52 10.44
CA ALA A 344 -21.28 18.35 9.97
C ALA A 344 -21.73 16.87 9.96
N SER A 345 -20.84 15.94 9.62
CA SER A 345 -21.20 14.51 9.53
C SER A 345 -21.44 13.89 10.91
N GLY A 346 -20.71 14.32 11.95
CA GLY A 346 -20.88 13.83 13.31
C GLY A 346 -22.22 14.21 13.91
N SER A 347 -22.70 15.44 13.68
CA SER A 347 -24.00 15.90 14.15
C SER A 347 -25.17 15.23 13.41
N VAL A 348 -25.04 14.99 12.10
CA VAL A 348 -26.07 14.34 11.29
C VAL A 348 -26.35 12.90 11.75
N LEU A 349 -25.32 12.13 12.10
CA LEU A 349 -25.50 10.76 12.61
C LEU A 349 -26.28 10.71 13.92
N HIS A 350 -25.96 11.60 14.86
CA HIS A 350 -26.69 11.68 16.14
C HIS A 350 -28.11 12.21 15.93
N ALA A 351 -28.33 13.12 14.98
CA ALA A 351 -29.67 13.59 14.63
C ALA A 351 -30.54 12.47 14.04
N ILE A 352 -30.00 11.63 13.15
CA ILE A 352 -30.73 10.46 12.61
C ILE A 352 -31.02 9.47 13.74
N TYR A 353 -30.03 9.18 14.60
CA TYR A 353 -30.20 8.29 15.74
C TYR A 353 -31.30 8.79 16.70
N ALA A 354 -31.29 10.10 17.03
CA ALA A 354 -32.31 10.72 17.87
C ALA A 354 -33.70 10.65 17.22
N THR A 355 -33.82 11.08 15.96
CA THR A 355 -35.10 11.14 15.24
C THR A 355 -35.76 9.77 15.13
N GLU A 356 -34.97 8.72 14.89
CA GLU A 356 -35.48 7.33 14.84
C GLU A 356 -35.87 6.78 16.22
N LEU A 357 -35.52 7.45 17.32
CA LEU A 357 -35.97 7.14 18.68
C LEU A 357 -37.01 8.15 19.19
N ASP A 358 -37.57 8.97 18.30
CA ASP A 358 -38.50 10.06 18.63
C ASP A 358 -37.91 11.14 19.56
N LEU A 359 -36.59 11.23 19.61
CA LEU A 359 -35.82 12.22 20.36
C LEU A 359 -35.41 13.40 19.48
N SER A 360 -35.29 14.58 20.08
CA SER A 360 -34.65 15.72 19.42
C SER A 360 -33.12 15.62 19.50
N PRO A 361 -32.35 16.13 18.52
CA PRO A 361 -30.89 16.09 18.57
C PRO A 361 -30.29 16.81 19.78
N GLY A 362 -31.00 17.79 20.34
CA GLY A 362 -30.60 18.51 21.56
C GLY A 362 -30.81 17.71 22.85
N ASP A 363 -31.57 16.62 22.81
CA ASP A 363 -31.87 15.78 23.97
C ASP A 363 -30.71 14.84 24.33
N LEU A 364 -29.77 14.68 23.38
CA LEU A 364 -28.59 13.87 23.54
C LEU A 364 -27.42 14.79 23.94
N ASP A 365 -27.01 14.76 25.21
CA ASP A 365 -25.77 15.43 25.65
C ASP A 365 -24.55 14.63 25.18
N VAL A 366 -24.19 14.81 23.90
CA VAL A 366 -23.04 14.13 23.30
C VAL A 366 -21.82 15.03 23.33
N PRO A 367 -20.78 14.69 24.11
CA PRO A 367 -19.53 15.44 24.11
C PRO A 367 -18.92 15.54 22.71
N GLY A 368 -18.37 16.71 22.35
CA GLY A 368 -17.81 16.95 21.02
C GLY A 368 -16.74 15.96 20.57
N ILE A 369 -16.02 15.32 21.52
CA ILE A 369 -15.04 14.27 21.20
C ILE A 369 -15.69 13.03 20.57
N TRP A 370 -16.91 12.69 21.00
CA TRP A 370 -17.67 11.57 20.47
C TRP A 370 -18.30 11.88 19.11
N GLN A 371 -18.72 13.13 18.90
CA GLN A 371 -19.12 13.62 17.57
C GLN A 371 -17.94 13.56 16.59
N ALA A 372 -16.72 13.86 17.04
CA ALA A 372 -15.52 13.71 16.21
C ALA A 372 -15.20 12.23 15.92
N LEU A 373 -15.38 11.34 16.89
CA LEU A 373 -15.18 9.90 16.71
C LEU A 373 -16.21 9.26 15.77
N SER A 374 -17.48 9.66 15.84
CA SER A 374 -18.51 9.21 14.89
C SER A 374 -18.18 9.67 13.47
N ALA A 375 -17.72 10.92 13.30
CA ALA A 375 -17.23 11.42 12.03
C ALA A 375 -15.99 10.67 11.53
N LEU A 376 -15.09 10.24 12.41
CA LEU A 376 -13.95 9.39 12.03
C LEU A 376 -14.42 8.01 11.53
N LYS A 377 -15.49 7.45 12.10
CA LYS A 377 -16.11 6.23 11.55
C LYS A 377 -16.69 6.47 10.16
N VAL A 378 -17.35 7.60 9.91
CA VAL A 378 -17.77 7.98 8.54
C VAL A 378 -16.57 8.07 7.61
N LEU A 379 -15.49 8.74 8.05
CA LEU A 379 -14.27 8.88 7.27
C LEU A 379 -13.62 7.51 6.97
N SER A 380 -13.73 6.55 7.88
CA SER A 380 -13.27 5.17 7.66
C SER A 380 -14.04 4.51 6.49
N PHE A 381 -15.33 4.77 6.34
CA PHE A 381 -16.10 4.31 5.17
C PHE A 381 -15.69 5.07 3.89
N LEU A 382 -15.34 6.36 3.99
CA LEU A 382 -14.76 7.11 2.86
C LEU A 382 -13.43 6.52 2.37
N SER A 383 -12.69 5.76 3.19
CA SER A 383 -11.51 5.03 2.70
C SER A 383 -11.86 4.03 1.58
N VAL A 384 -13.07 3.47 1.57
CA VAL A 384 -13.58 2.62 0.49
C VAL A 384 -13.79 3.42 -0.79
N ALA A 385 -14.17 4.70 -0.68
CA ALA A 385 -14.28 5.59 -1.84
C ALA A 385 -12.93 5.85 -2.53
N LEU A 386 -11.80 5.57 -1.85
CA LEU A 386 -10.46 5.63 -2.45
C LEU A 386 -10.11 4.42 -3.31
N VAL A 387 -10.91 3.35 -3.29
CA VAL A 387 -10.65 2.16 -4.11
C VAL A 387 -10.71 2.51 -5.60
N VAL A 388 -11.68 3.32 -6.03
CA VAL A 388 -11.82 3.76 -7.43
C VAL A 388 -10.61 4.58 -7.92
N PRO A 389 -10.17 5.67 -7.24
CA PRO A 389 -8.96 6.39 -7.63
C PRO A 389 -7.71 5.52 -7.50
N ALA A 390 -7.64 4.59 -6.54
CA ALA A 390 -6.51 3.67 -6.44
C ALA A 390 -6.42 2.73 -7.65
N LEU A 391 -7.53 2.08 -8.02
CA LEU A 391 -7.60 1.23 -9.20
C LEU A 391 -7.29 2.02 -10.47
N TRP A 392 -7.76 3.26 -10.56
CA TRP A 392 -7.39 4.17 -11.65
C TRP A 392 -5.89 4.48 -11.67
N GLY A 393 -5.29 4.76 -10.51
CA GLY A 393 -3.85 4.98 -10.36
C GLY A 393 -3.02 3.78 -10.81
N ILE A 394 -3.42 2.56 -10.41
CA ILE A 394 -2.81 1.29 -10.83
C ILE A 394 -2.97 1.10 -12.33
N ALA A 395 -4.17 1.27 -12.87
CA ALA A 395 -4.44 1.07 -14.28
C ALA A 395 -3.68 2.09 -15.15
N LYS A 396 -3.58 3.35 -14.70
CA LYS A 396 -2.76 4.39 -15.35
C LYS A 396 -1.27 4.04 -15.28
N HIS A 397 -0.79 3.57 -14.13
CA HIS A 397 0.59 3.10 -13.97
C HIS A 397 0.91 1.91 -14.87
N LEU A 398 -0.02 0.98 -15.05
CA LEU A 398 0.14 -0.21 -15.89
C LEU A 398 -0.12 0.05 -17.39
N HIS A 399 -0.43 1.30 -17.78
CA HIS A 399 -0.75 1.68 -19.15
C HIS A 399 -1.88 0.82 -19.76
N VAL A 400 -2.96 0.59 -19.00
CA VAL A 400 -4.05 -0.27 -19.45
C VAL A 400 -4.79 0.36 -20.64
N THR A 401 -5.09 -0.47 -21.66
CA THR A 401 -5.55 -0.03 -22.98
C THR A 401 -6.90 0.72 -22.98
N TYR A 402 -7.84 0.35 -22.11
CA TYR A 402 -9.14 1.04 -21.98
C TYR A 402 -9.01 2.37 -21.23
N LEU A 403 -7.81 2.80 -20.84
CA LEU A 403 -7.56 4.15 -20.32
C LEU A 403 -6.95 5.06 -21.37
N ARG A 404 -7.08 4.72 -22.67
CA ARG A 404 -6.68 5.58 -23.80
C ARG A 404 -7.33 6.95 -23.65
N PRO A 405 -6.55 8.01 -23.38
CA PRO A 405 -7.10 9.36 -23.22
C PRO A 405 -7.66 9.93 -24.54
N GLY A 406 -8.91 9.66 -24.86
CA GLY A 406 -9.55 10.03 -26.13
C GLY A 406 -10.81 9.21 -26.45
N GLU A 407 -10.96 8.05 -25.79
CA GLU A 407 -12.28 7.48 -25.55
C GLU A 407 -12.99 8.39 -24.56
N GLN A 408 -13.87 9.26 -25.09
CA GLN A 408 -14.63 10.25 -24.31
C GLN A 408 -15.42 9.61 -23.16
N LEU A 409 -15.63 8.29 -23.19
CA LEU A 409 -16.36 7.52 -22.19
C LEU A 409 -15.57 7.20 -20.92
N ASN A 410 -14.24 7.29 -20.91
CA ASN A 410 -13.45 6.85 -19.74
C ASN A 410 -13.54 7.82 -18.55
N ALA A 411 -13.53 9.12 -18.81
CA ALA A 411 -13.74 10.14 -17.78
C ALA A 411 -15.16 10.09 -17.17
N PRO A 412 -16.26 10.07 -17.95
CA PRO A 412 -17.60 9.96 -17.38
C PRO A 412 -17.84 8.59 -16.71
N LEU A 413 -17.25 7.49 -17.21
CA LEU A 413 -17.33 6.19 -16.53
C LEU A 413 -16.63 6.22 -15.17
N TYR A 414 -15.45 6.85 -15.09
CA TYR A 414 -14.75 7.07 -13.83
C TYR A 414 -15.58 7.91 -12.85
N VAL A 415 -16.14 9.03 -13.32
CA VAL A 415 -17.00 9.91 -12.52
C VAL A 415 -18.25 9.15 -12.04
N LEU A 416 -18.91 8.40 -12.93
CA LEU A 416 -20.07 7.58 -12.59
C LEU A 416 -19.73 6.51 -11.55
N ALA A 417 -18.63 5.77 -11.75
CA ALA A 417 -18.17 4.77 -10.79
C ALA A 417 -17.83 5.39 -9.43
N GLN A 418 -17.22 6.58 -9.42
CA GLN A 418 -16.94 7.31 -8.18
C GLN A 418 -18.22 7.75 -7.48
N ILE A 419 -19.21 8.29 -8.22
CA ILE A 419 -20.50 8.68 -7.67
C ILE A 419 -21.19 7.46 -7.06
N LEU A 420 -21.27 6.33 -7.77
CA LEU A 420 -21.88 5.10 -7.26
C LEU A 420 -21.22 4.62 -5.97
N VAL A 421 -19.88 4.62 -5.89
CA VAL A 421 -19.16 4.19 -4.68
C VAL A 421 -19.37 5.18 -3.54
N VAL A 422 -19.31 6.49 -3.79
CA VAL A 422 -19.54 7.52 -2.76
C VAL A 422 -20.97 7.44 -2.24
N THR A 423 -21.96 7.28 -3.11
CA THR A 423 -23.37 7.09 -2.73
C THR A 423 -23.52 5.82 -1.89
N GLN A 424 -22.91 4.71 -2.29
CA GLN A 424 -22.99 3.47 -1.51
C GLN A 424 -22.32 3.61 -0.13
N VAL A 425 -21.18 4.29 -0.05
CA VAL A 425 -20.49 4.61 1.20
C VAL A 425 -21.35 5.49 2.09
N LEU A 426 -22.01 6.50 1.52
CA LEU A 426 -22.92 7.38 2.24
C LEU A 426 -24.11 6.60 2.80
N LEU A 427 -24.74 5.75 1.98
CA LEU A 427 -25.85 4.89 2.43
C LEU A 427 -25.43 3.95 3.56
N LEU A 428 -24.24 3.34 3.48
CA LEU A 428 -23.68 2.49 4.54
C LEU A 428 -23.38 3.28 5.84
N ALA A 429 -22.90 4.52 5.70
CA ALA A 429 -22.66 5.38 6.83
C ALA A 429 -23.99 5.76 7.52
N LEU A 430 -25.01 6.13 6.75
CA LEU A 430 -26.34 6.47 7.26
C LEU A 430 -27.04 5.27 7.90
N SER A 431 -26.94 4.07 7.30
CA SER A 431 -27.52 2.84 7.86
C SER A 431 -26.89 2.42 9.19
N SER A 432 -25.72 2.99 9.55
CA SER A 432 -25.07 2.66 10.82
C SER A 432 -25.85 3.19 12.04
N ALA A 433 -26.55 4.31 11.90
CA ALA A 433 -27.42 4.84 12.96
C ALA A 433 -28.70 3.99 13.07
N ASP A 434 -29.34 3.67 11.95
CA ASP A 434 -30.52 2.78 11.88
C ASP A 434 -30.22 1.38 12.49
N THR A 435 -29.05 0.82 12.22
CA THR A 435 -28.62 -0.45 12.83
C THR A 435 -28.50 -0.32 14.35
N ALA A 436 -27.92 0.77 14.85
CA ALA A 436 -27.80 0.99 16.29
C ALA A 436 -29.16 1.19 16.97
N VAL A 437 -30.09 1.89 16.32
CA VAL A 437 -31.47 2.04 16.83
C VAL A 437 -32.17 0.69 16.90
N LYS A 438 -32.06 -0.15 15.86
CA LYS A 438 -32.61 -1.51 15.87
C LYS A 438 -32.03 -2.36 17.00
N GLU A 439 -30.72 -2.25 17.25
CA GLU A 439 -30.08 -2.94 18.37
C GLU A 439 -30.58 -2.43 19.73
N VAL A 440 -30.81 -1.11 19.89
CA VAL A 440 -31.40 -0.54 21.11
C VAL A 440 -32.85 -0.98 21.30
N ARG A 441 -33.69 -0.94 20.25
CA ARG A 441 -35.08 -1.41 20.32
C ARG A 441 -35.15 -2.91 20.62
N ALA A 442 -34.28 -3.72 20.03
CA ALA A 442 -34.20 -5.14 20.33
C ALA A 442 -33.75 -5.40 21.79
N ALA A 443 -32.72 -4.68 22.25
CA ALA A 443 -32.27 -4.77 23.64
C ALA A 443 -33.33 -4.30 24.63
N ALA A 444 -34.13 -3.29 24.26
CA ALA A 444 -35.28 -2.83 25.02
C ALA A 444 -36.37 -3.90 25.11
N GLY A 445 -36.77 -4.47 23.95
CA GLY A 445 -37.66 -5.62 23.82
C GLY A 445 -37.33 -6.79 24.74
N ASP A 446 -36.05 -7.15 24.78
CA ASP A 446 -35.56 -8.25 25.60
C ASP A 446 -35.30 -7.85 27.08
N ARG A 447 -35.46 -6.57 27.41
CA ARG A 447 -35.11 -5.93 28.68
C ARG A 447 -33.69 -6.27 29.13
N THR A 448 -32.74 -6.05 28.23
CA THR A 448 -31.31 -6.26 28.44
C THR A 448 -30.56 -4.92 28.42
N ALA A 449 -29.26 -4.94 28.72
CA ALA A 449 -28.45 -3.73 28.69
C ALA A 449 -28.38 -3.18 27.25
N PRO A 450 -28.86 -1.95 27.02
CA PRO A 450 -28.85 -1.36 25.68
C PRO A 450 -27.41 -1.02 25.25
N PRO A 451 -27.07 -1.14 23.96
CA PRO A 451 -25.74 -0.82 23.47
C PRO A 451 -25.51 0.70 23.42
N SER A 452 -24.27 1.12 23.72
CA SER A 452 -23.84 2.51 23.56
C SER A 452 -23.64 2.87 22.08
N TYR A 453 -23.96 4.10 21.69
CA TYR A 453 -23.72 4.62 20.34
C TYR A 453 -22.98 5.97 20.40
N PHE A 454 -21.68 5.97 20.11
CA PHE A 454 -20.82 7.17 20.05
C PHE A 454 -21.07 8.19 21.17
N GLY A 455 -20.87 7.78 22.42
CA GLY A 455 -21.04 8.67 23.58
C GLY A 455 -22.48 8.81 24.08
N VAL A 456 -23.46 8.30 23.34
CA VAL A 456 -24.81 8.07 23.86
C VAL A 456 -24.83 6.74 24.59
N GLU A 457 -25.06 6.79 25.90
CA GLU A 457 -25.11 5.62 26.79
C GLU A 457 -26.53 5.47 27.35
N PRO A 458 -27.44 4.84 26.59
CA PRO A 458 -28.79 4.58 27.10
C PRO A 458 -28.71 3.69 28.34
N ALA A 459 -29.53 3.99 29.35
CA ALA A 459 -29.51 3.24 30.60
C ALA A 459 -30.91 3.08 31.20
N TRP A 460 -31.21 1.87 31.67
CA TRP A 460 -32.43 1.60 32.42
C TRP A 460 -32.40 2.35 33.75
N THR A 461 -33.38 3.23 33.94
CA THR A 461 -33.43 4.18 35.04
C THR A 461 -34.84 4.21 35.63
N CYS A 462 -34.90 4.11 36.95
CA CYS A 462 -36.09 4.38 37.73
C CYS A 462 -36.20 5.88 37.97
N VAL A 463 -37.35 6.47 37.62
CA VAL A 463 -37.59 7.91 37.67
C VAL A 463 -38.53 8.20 38.84
N GLU A 464 -38.00 8.81 39.91
CA GLU A 464 -38.78 9.19 41.09
C GLU A 464 -39.26 10.65 40.96
N PRO A 465 -40.57 10.92 40.89
CA PRO A 465 -41.09 12.28 40.92
C PRO A 465 -40.80 12.94 42.28
N THR A 466 -40.25 14.15 42.24
CA THR A 466 -39.98 14.95 43.46
C THR A 466 -41.06 15.98 43.76
N VAL A 467 -41.95 16.20 42.79
CA VAL A 467 -43.12 17.08 42.86
C VAL A 467 -44.41 16.26 42.73
N PRO A 468 -45.57 16.77 43.23
CA PRO A 468 -46.86 16.12 43.03
C PRO A 468 -47.19 15.93 41.54
N ARG A 469 -47.95 14.89 41.20
CA ARG A 469 -48.28 14.56 39.79
C ARG A 469 -48.94 15.72 39.03
N ALA A 470 -49.74 16.55 39.71
CA ALA A 470 -50.41 17.70 39.10
C ALA A 470 -49.44 18.84 38.70
N GLU A 471 -48.25 18.90 39.31
CA GLU A 471 -47.21 19.90 39.03
C GLU A 471 -46.09 19.35 38.14
N LEU A 472 -46.13 18.06 37.83
CA LEU A 472 -45.14 17.39 37.00
C LEU A 472 -45.33 17.83 35.54
N ASN A 473 -44.33 18.52 35.00
CA ASN A 473 -44.36 18.96 33.62
C ASN A 473 -43.76 17.87 32.73
N VAL A 474 -44.62 17.02 32.17
CA VAL A 474 -44.23 15.99 31.19
C VAL A 474 -44.53 16.52 29.79
N GLN A 475 -43.51 16.57 28.94
CA GLN A 475 -43.67 16.94 27.53
C GLN A 475 -43.80 15.68 26.68
N ASP A 476 -44.78 15.66 25.77
CA ASP A 476 -44.96 14.63 24.74
C ASP A 476 -45.24 13.20 25.24
N GLY A 477 -45.66 13.02 26.50
CA GLY A 477 -46.01 11.70 27.04
C GLY A 477 -46.57 11.70 28.46
N GLU A 478 -46.61 10.52 29.07
CA GLU A 478 -47.02 10.31 30.45
C GLU A 478 -45.95 9.50 31.20
N LEU A 479 -45.59 9.94 32.41
CA LEU A 479 -44.60 9.24 33.23
C LEU A 479 -45.27 8.18 34.12
N ASP A 480 -44.92 6.90 33.92
CA ASP A 480 -45.24 5.82 34.87
C ASP A 480 -44.02 5.54 35.77
N PRO A 481 -44.02 6.02 37.04
CA PRO A 481 -42.90 5.83 37.95
C PRO A 481 -42.75 4.37 38.43
N ALA A 482 -43.74 3.49 38.22
CA ALA A 482 -43.65 2.10 38.68
C ALA A 482 -42.72 1.23 37.81
N ARG A 483 -42.33 1.71 36.62
CA ARG A 483 -41.56 0.95 35.64
C ARG A 483 -40.20 1.60 35.35
N PRO A 484 -39.14 0.80 35.16
CA PRO A 484 -37.88 1.34 34.68
C PRO A 484 -38.03 1.80 33.23
N LEU A 485 -37.44 2.95 32.92
CA LEU A 485 -37.49 3.58 31.60
C LEU A 485 -36.09 3.69 31.03
N LEU A 486 -36.00 3.77 29.71
CA LEU A 486 -34.73 4.01 29.05
C LEU A 486 -34.41 5.51 29.12
N SER A 487 -33.37 5.87 29.87
CA SER A 487 -32.89 7.25 29.94
C SER A 487 -31.72 7.45 28.97
N PHE A 488 -31.71 8.58 28.27
CA PHE A 488 -30.62 9.00 27.39
C PHE A 488 -29.72 10.07 28.03
N GLY A 489 -29.88 10.32 29.33
CA GLY A 489 -29.16 11.33 30.08
C GLY A 489 -29.98 12.60 30.33
N VAL A 490 -29.27 13.66 30.70
CA VAL A 490 -29.84 14.98 31.00
C VAL A 490 -29.21 15.99 30.05
N ALA A 491 -30.03 16.70 29.27
CA ALA A 491 -29.59 17.73 28.34
C ALA A 491 -30.48 18.97 28.52
N ASP A 492 -29.88 20.17 28.50
CA ASP A 492 -30.58 21.46 28.68
C ASP A 492 -31.52 21.55 29.91
N GLY A 493 -31.22 20.74 30.95
CA GLY A 493 -32.01 20.69 32.19
C GLY A 493 -33.24 19.78 32.13
N GLU A 494 -33.42 19.02 31.05
CA GLU A 494 -34.47 18.02 30.88
C GLU A 494 -33.89 16.61 30.80
N VAL A 495 -34.63 15.63 31.30
CA VAL A 495 -34.34 14.21 31.17
C VAL A 495 -35.11 13.68 29.97
N ALA A 496 -34.39 13.09 29.03
CA ALA A 496 -34.98 12.39 27.91
C ALA A 496 -35.23 10.92 28.27
N LEU A 497 -36.50 10.51 28.23
CA LEU A 497 -36.97 9.18 28.58
C LEU A 497 -37.66 8.54 27.37
N TRP A 498 -37.55 7.23 27.25
CA TRP A 498 -38.17 6.48 26.16
C TRP A 498 -38.90 5.25 26.68
N HIS A 499 -40.10 5.04 26.15
CA HIS A 499 -40.97 3.90 26.45
C HIS A 499 -40.88 2.84 25.36
N GLU A 500 -40.60 1.60 25.77
CA GLU A 500 -40.61 0.44 24.87
C GLU A 500 -42.00 0.18 24.29
N ASP A 501 -43.05 0.23 25.13
CA ASP A 501 -44.41 -0.15 24.75
C ASP A 501 -45.04 0.79 23.70
N THR A 502 -44.73 2.09 23.77
CA THR A 502 -45.26 3.11 22.85
C THR A 502 -44.29 3.50 21.74
N GLU A 503 -43.05 3.00 21.80
CA GLU A 503 -41.91 3.43 20.98
C GLU A 503 -41.69 4.97 20.94
N ALA A 504 -42.20 5.69 21.93
CA ALA A 504 -42.19 7.16 21.97
C ALA A 504 -41.25 7.68 23.06
N ALA A 505 -40.59 8.81 22.76
CA ALA A 505 -39.81 9.54 23.74
C ALA A 505 -40.61 10.69 24.33
N PHE A 506 -40.27 11.06 25.56
CA PHE A 506 -40.91 12.16 26.28
C PHE A 506 -39.90 12.78 27.24
N LYS A 507 -40.18 14.01 27.69
CA LYS A 507 -39.22 14.80 28.48
C LYS A 507 -39.81 15.22 29.80
N VAL A 508 -38.96 15.25 30.82
CA VAL A 508 -39.31 15.75 32.16
C VAL A 508 -38.18 16.63 32.69
N PRO A 509 -38.46 17.81 33.26
CA PRO A 509 -37.43 18.65 33.87
C PRO A 509 -36.63 17.88 34.93
N ALA A 510 -35.30 17.91 34.83
CA ALA A 510 -34.41 17.21 35.76
C ALA A 510 -34.50 17.75 37.20
N SER A 511 -35.04 18.96 37.38
CA SER A 511 -35.34 19.53 38.70
C SER A 511 -36.56 18.92 39.37
N GLN A 512 -37.44 18.27 38.60
CA GLN A 512 -38.69 17.67 39.09
C GLN A 512 -38.60 16.16 39.30
N VAL A 513 -37.53 15.51 38.85
CA VAL A 513 -37.35 14.06 38.97
C VAL A 513 -35.97 13.68 39.48
N ARG A 514 -35.88 12.56 40.19
CA ARG A 514 -34.63 11.95 40.60
C ARG A 514 -34.40 10.65 39.82
N LEU A 515 -33.25 10.57 39.16
CA LEU A 515 -32.84 9.41 38.36
C LEU A 515 -32.07 8.42 39.23
N LEU A 516 -32.54 7.17 39.29
CA LEU A 516 -31.87 6.08 39.98
C LEU A 516 -31.60 4.94 38.99
N PRO A 517 -30.36 4.44 38.86
CA PRO A 517 -30.07 3.33 37.96
C PRO A 517 -30.88 2.09 38.37
N ALA A 518 -31.59 1.49 37.42
CA ALA A 518 -32.36 0.28 37.68
C ALA A 518 -31.40 -0.89 37.94
N LYS A 519 -31.61 -1.64 39.03
CA LYS A 519 -30.81 -2.84 39.34
C LYS A 519 -31.12 -4.00 38.39
N ASP A 520 -32.34 -4.03 37.88
CA ASP A 520 -32.84 -5.00 36.89
C ASP A 520 -33.88 -4.29 36.03
N ALA A 521 -33.77 -4.39 34.70
CA ALA A 521 -34.71 -3.83 33.74
C ALA A 521 -36.10 -4.48 33.82
N LYS A 522 -36.22 -5.65 34.46
CA LYS A 522 -37.47 -6.39 34.63
C LYS A 522 -38.16 -6.13 35.96
N ALA A 523 -37.43 -5.60 36.95
CA ALA A 523 -38.00 -5.33 38.26
C ALA A 523 -38.76 -3.99 38.27
N PRO A 524 -39.92 -3.91 38.95
CA PRO A 524 -40.61 -2.64 39.13
C PRO A 524 -39.77 -1.70 39.99
N CYS A 525 -39.91 -0.40 39.73
CA CYS A 525 -39.30 0.64 40.55
C CYS A 525 -40.09 0.79 41.85
N ALA A 526 -39.41 0.68 42.99
CA ALA A 526 -40.05 0.77 44.30
C ALA A 526 -39.78 2.15 44.92
N PHE A 527 -40.84 2.97 44.99
CA PHE A 527 -40.83 4.29 45.61
C PHE A 527 -41.90 4.38 46.72
N PRO A 528 -41.68 5.16 47.79
CA PRO A 528 -42.73 5.42 48.77
C PRO A 528 -43.84 6.28 48.13
N ALA A 529 -45.02 5.70 47.91
CA ALA A 529 -46.17 6.33 47.22
C ALA A 529 -46.68 7.62 47.92
N GLU A 530 -46.44 7.75 49.22
CA GLU A 530 -46.99 8.82 50.09
C GLU A 530 -46.66 10.26 49.67
N LYS A 531 -45.67 10.51 48.80
CA LYS A 531 -45.22 11.88 48.49
C LYS A 531 -45.78 12.49 47.20
N TRP A 532 -46.26 11.71 46.24
CA TRP A 532 -46.60 12.25 44.90
C TRP A 532 -48.06 12.02 44.48
N GLU A 533 -48.79 11.13 45.17
CA GLU A 533 -50.24 10.92 44.99
C GLU A 533 -51.10 11.93 45.78
N ALA A 534 -50.51 12.62 46.77
CA ALA A 534 -51.22 13.49 47.73
C ALA A 534 -51.86 14.78 47.16
N GLY A 535 -51.89 14.94 45.83
CA GLY A 535 -52.55 16.06 45.13
C GLY A 535 -53.73 15.64 44.24
N ALA A 536 -54.06 14.36 44.14
CA ALA A 536 -55.14 13.89 43.25
C ALA A 536 -56.56 14.08 43.84
N ASP A 537 -56.69 14.41 45.13
CA ASP A 537 -57.97 14.54 45.85
C ASP A 537 -58.22 15.96 46.36
N VAL A 538 -58.21 16.99 45.49
CA VAL A 538 -58.95 18.24 45.76
C VAL A 538 -59.40 18.90 44.45
N GLY A 539 -60.70 18.81 44.13
CA GLY A 539 -61.37 19.69 43.16
C GLY A 539 -62.28 19.00 42.16
#